data_AF-A0A7R9T9P0-F1
#
_entry.id   AF-A0A7R9T9P0-F1
#
_cell.length_a   1.000
_cell.length_b   1.000
_cell.length_c   1.000
_cell.angle_alpha   90.00
_cell.angle_beta   90.00
_cell.angle_gamma   90.00
#
_symmetry.space_group_name_H-M   'P 1'
#
loop_
_entity.id
_entity.type
_entity.pdbx_description
1 polymer ?
#
loop_
_entity_poly.entity_id
_entity_poly.type
_entity_poly.pdbx_seq_one_letter_code
_entity_poly.pdbx_strand_id
1 'polypeptide(L)'
;DAAAASPSPNARASRRSSSASARGADGATAPTLHPLLVGVACLLLTLLARHRVLHGVPSPLAIDAPDDVFSEARAMTHASVLAEDIGVRVVSTPAMDASEAYVRSEANALVELARRARDLDVRLSTHRPSGSFALNFLNADIANAYTNLTNIVVRVAAREDPSSGGGGGGG
;
A
#
# COMPACT_ATOMS: atom_id res chain seq x y z
N ASP A 1 -79.89 37.05 62.47
CA ASP A 1 -80.34 36.50 61.16
C ASP A 1 -79.17 35.77 60.52
N ALA A 2 -78.99 34.50 60.86
CA ALA A 2 -79.63 33.35 60.20
C ALA A 2 -79.02 33.16 58.80
N ALA A 3 -78.02 32.26 58.68
CA ALA A 3 -78.21 30.87 58.21
C ALA A 3 -78.35 30.82 56.67
N ALA A 4 -77.70 29.97 55.88
CA ALA A 4 -77.11 28.66 56.07
C ALA A 4 -76.09 28.49 54.91
N ALA A 5 -74.89 27.96 55.11
CA ALA A 5 -74.62 26.55 55.36
C ALA A 5 -75.24 25.62 54.30
N SER A 6 -74.36 25.13 53.43
CA SER A 6 -74.12 23.70 53.25
C SER A 6 -74.40 23.09 51.87
N PRO A 7 -73.53 22.15 51.48
CA PRO A 7 -73.49 21.47 50.19
C PRO A 7 -74.39 20.24 50.18
N SER A 8 -74.68 19.68 49.00
CA SER A 8 -75.10 18.27 48.80
C SER A 8 -75.60 18.07 47.35
N PRO A 9 -75.90 16.84 46.90
CA PRO A 9 -75.14 15.60 47.07
C PRO A 9 -75.20 14.71 45.80
N ASN A 10 -74.53 13.56 45.87
CA ASN A 10 -74.96 12.28 45.26
C ASN A 10 -74.96 12.15 43.73
N ALA A 11 -74.84 10.97 43.17
CA ALA A 11 -74.29 9.69 43.58
C ALA A 11 -74.38 8.82 42.31
N ARG A 12 -73.29 8.14 41.98
CA ARG A 12 -73.26 6.70 41.71
C ARG A 12 -74.43 6.14 40.86
N ALA A 13 -74.14 5.79 39.61
CA ALA A 13 -74.59 4.51 39.05
C ALA A 13 -73.69 4.05 37.90
N SER A 14 -73.09 2.89 38.13
CA SER A 14 -72.33 2.09 37.19
C SER A 14 -73.12 1.74 35.92
N ARG A 15 -72.48 1.82 34.76
CA ARG A 15 -72.69 0.81 33.71
C ARG A 15 -71.35 0.33 33.17
N ARG A 16 -71.10 -0.94 33.45
CA ARG A 16 -70.14 -1.82 32.78
C ARG A 16 -70.49 -1.91 31.28
N SER A 17 -69.50 -1.74 30.42
CA SER A 17 -69.38 -2.48 29.16
C SER A 17 -67.88 -2.64 28.89
N SER A 18 -67.30 -3.75 29.35
CA SER A 18 -67.00 -4.91 28.49
C SER A 18 -65.93 -4.61 27.43
N SER A 19 -64.69 -4.89 27.82
CA SER A 19 -63.67 -5.59 27.03
C SER A 19 -63.83 -5.63 25.50
N ALA A 20 -62.94 -4.91 24.83
CA ALA A 20 -62.22 -5.38 23.64
C ALA A 20 -60.91 -4.57 23.59
N SER A 21 -59.85 -5.01 24.26
CA SER A 21 -58.72 -5.72 23.62
C SER A 21 -58.63 -5.49 22.11
N ALA A 22 -58.44 -4.25 21.67
CA ALA A 22 -57.77 -3.97 20.41
C ALA A 22 -56.26 -3.98 20.67
N ARG A 23 -55.70 -5.20 20.79
CA ARG A 23 -54.30 -5.44 20.45
C ARG A 23 -54.19 -5.22 18.93
N GLY A 24 -54.03 -3.97 18.55
CA GLY A 24 -53.53 -3.59 17.23
C GLY A 24 -52.06 -3.96 17.21
N ALA A 25 -51.79 -5.21 16.84
CA ALA A 25 -50.49 -5.61 16.37
C ALA A 25 -50.27 -4.92 15.02
N ASP A 26 -49.79 -3.68 15.06
CA ASP A 26 -49.09 -3.09 13.93
C ASP A 26 -47.76 -3.83 13.85
N GLY A 27 -47.83 -5.03 13.27
CA GLY A 27 -46.66 -5.74 12.80
C GLY A 27 -46.02 -4.85 11.74
N ALA A 28 -45.06 -4.03 12.17
CA ALA A 28 -44.04 -3.49 11.30
C ALA A 28 -43.43 -4.70 10.59
N THR A 29 -43.89 -4.96 9.37
CA THR A 29 -43.34 -5.97 8.49
C THR A 29 -41.95 -5.48 8.16
N ALA A 30 -40.98 -5.92 8.96
CA ALA A 30 -39.57 -5.75 8.62
C ALA A 30 -39.41 -6.32 7.21
N PRO A 31 -38.92 -5.54 6.23
CA PRO A 31 -38.73 -6.06 4.89
C PRO A 31 -37.76 -7.24 5.01
N THR A 32 -38.25 -8.45 4.75
CA THR A 32 -37.44 -9.64 4.65
C THR A 32 -36.58 -9.48 3.40
N LEU A 33 -35.44 -8.82 3.56
CA LEU A 33 -34.42 -8.75 2.52
C LEU A 33 -34.07 -10.18 2.14
N HIS A 34 -34.45 -10.60 0.93
CA HIS A 34 -34.16 -11.96 0.47
C HIS A 34 -32.65 -12.20 0.60
N PRO A 35 -32.21 -13.29 1.25
CA PRO A 35 -30.80 -13.53 1.56
C PRO A 35 -29.93 -13.58 0.28
N LEU A 36 -30.54 -13.96 -0.85
CA LEU A 36 -29.91 -13.92 -2.17
C LEU A 36 -29.62 -12.48 -2.63
N LEU A 37 -30.54 -11.52 -2.42
CA LEU A 37 -30.30 -10.11 -2.76
C LEU A 37 -29.21 -9.50 -1.87
N VAL A 38 -29.18 -9.84 -0.59
CA VAL A 38 -28.11 -9.42 0.33
C VAL A 38 -26.77 -10.02 -0.10
N GLY A 39 -26.73 -11.30 -0.45
CA GLY A 39 -25.54 -11.97 -0.97
C GLY A 39 -25.02 -11.33 -2.25
N VAL A 40 -25.90 -11.03 -3.21
CA VAL A 40 -25.54 -10.33 -4.46
C VAL A 40 -25.03 -8.92 -4.17
N ALA A 41 -25.70 -8.17 -3.30
CA ALA A 41 -25.25 -6.83 -2.91
C ALA A 41 -23.86 -6.85 -2.26
N CYS A 42 -23.61 -7.78 -1.34
CA CYS A 42 -22.30 -7.98 -0.74
C CYS A 42 -21.23 -8.34 -1.77
N LEU A 43 -21.53 -9.22 -2.73
CA LEU A 43 -20.60 -9.58 -3.79
C LEU A 43 -20.31 -8.41 -4.73
N LEU A 44 -21.31 -7.61 -5.10
CA LEU A 44 -21.09 -6.42 -5.91
C LEU A 44 -20.27 -5.36 -5.16
N LEU A 45 -20.52 -5.17 -3.87
CA LEU A 45 -19.74 -4.27 -3.03
C LEU A 45 -18.29 -4.73 -2.89
N THR A 46 -18.02 -6.02 -2.72
CA THR A 46 -16.65 -6.54 -2.63
C THR A 46 -15.93 -6.45 -3.97
N LEU A 47 -16.60 -6.72 -5.09
CA LEU A 47 -16.03 -6.52 -6.43
C LEU A 47 -15.73 -5.05 -6.71
N LEU A 48 -16.63 -4.14 -6.35
CA LEU A 48 -16.43 -2.71 -6.50
C LEU A 48 -15.28 -2.21 -5.60
N ALA A 49 -15.25 -2.62 -4.34
CA ALA A 49 -14.17 -2.30 -3.43
C ALA A 49 -12.83 -2.82 -3.96
N ARG A 50 -12.78 -4.07 -4.42
CA ARG A 50 -11.60 -4.67 -5.05
C ARG A 50 -11.17 -3.88 -6.29
N HIS A 51 -12.10 -3.51 -7.17
CA HIS A 51 -11.82 -2.72 -8.35
C HIS A 51 -11.27 -1.33 -7.99
N ARG A 52 -11.84 -0.66 -6.98
CA ARG A 52 -11.34 0.62 -6.48
C ARG A 52 -9.96 0.51 -5.86
N VAL A 53 -9.67 -0.56 -5.13
CA VAL A 53 -8.32 -0.81 -4.58
C VAL A 53 -7.31 -1.08 -5.71
N LEU A 54 -7.70 -1.82 -6.74
CA LEU A 54 -6.81 -2.17 -7.86
C LEU A 54 -6.55 -1.01 -8.82
N HIS A 55 -7.54 -0.14 -9.06
CA HIS A 55 -7.47 0.89 -10.09
C HIS A 55 -7.53 2.33 -9.55
N GLY A 56 -7.69 2.51 -8.24
CA GLY A 56 -7.67 3.80 -7.57
C GLY A 56 -6.28 4.34 -7.30
N VAL A 57 -5.32 4.03 -8.17
CA VAL A 57 -3.94 4.53 -8.07
C VAL A 57 -3.85 5.94 -8.67
N PRO A 58 -3.02 6.83 -8.10
CA PRO A 58 -2.79 8.15 -8.68
C PRO A 58 -2.20 8.03 -10.09
N SER A 59 -2.43 9.04 -10.93
CA SER A 59 -1.82 9.08 -12.26
C SER A 59 -0.30 9.18 -12.14
N PRO A 60 0.46 8.43 -12.96
CA PRO A 60 1.91 8.45 -12.89
C PRO A 60 2.45 9.84 -13.23
N LEU A 61 3.47 10.27 -12.50
CA LEU A 61 4.14 11.52 -12.76
C LEU A 61 4.96 11.42 -14.05
N ALA A 62 4.92 12.48 -14.86
CA ALA A 62 5.56 12.52 -16.17
C ALA A 62 7.10 12.43 -16.07
N ILE A 63 7.74 12.12 -17.20
CA ILE A 63 9.20 11.95 -17.28
C ILE A 63 9.95 13.26 -16.98
N ASP A 64 9.38 14.40 -17.39
CA ASP A 64 9.92 15.75 -17.24
C ASP A 64 9.68 16.34 -15.84
N ALA A 65 9.22 15.53 -14.89
CA ALA A 65 9.06 15.97 -13.51
C ALA A 65 10.40 16.44 -12.92
N PRO A 66 10.39 17.36 -11.95
CA PRO A 66 11.60 17.78 -11.25
C PRO A 66 12.46 16.60 -10.76
N ASP A 67 13.78 16.76 -10.79
CA ASP A 67 14.75 15.72 -10.43
C ASP A 67 14.74 15.39 -8.92
N ASP A 68 14.27 16.32 -8.09
CA ASP A 68 14.10 16.19 -6.64
C ASP A 68 12.86 15.36 -6.24
N VAL A 69 11.98 15.07 -7.20
CA VAL A 69 10.77 14.26 -6.99
C VAL A 69 10.90 12.92 -7.69
N PHE A 70 10.35 11.86 -7.09
CA PHE A 70 10.26 10.57 -7.76
C PHE A 70 9.28 10.65 -8.93
N SER A 71 9.68 10.18 -10.11
CA SER A 71 8.84 10.07 -11.30
C SER A 71 8.60 8.62 -11.66
N GLU A 72 7.33 8.19 -11.63
CA GLU A 72 6.93 6.84 -12.05
C GLU A 72 7.27 6.61 -13.52
N ALA A 73 7.16 7.62 -14.38
CA ALA A 73 7.54 7.49 -15.79
C ALA A 73 9.03 7.19 -15.97
N ARG A 74 9.92 7.88 -15.24
CA ARG A 74 11.37 7.58 -15.25
C ARG A 74 11.65 6.16 -14.76
N ALA A 75 11.03 5.76 -13.65
CA ALA A 75 11.17 4.41 -13.12
C ALA A 75 10.68 3.35 -14.11
N MET A 76 9.56 3.62 -14.80
CA MET A 76 9.00 2.73 -15.81
C MET A 76 9.93 2.59 -17.02
N THR A 77 10.61 3.65 -17.45
CA THR A 77 11.61 3.57 -18.54
C THR A 77 12.75 2.61 -18.20
N HIS A 78 13.30 2.69 -16.98
CA HIS A 78 14.33 1.73 -16.56
C HIS A 78 13.78 0.29 -16.48
N ALA A 79 12.54 0.13 -16.01
CA ALA A 79 11.87 -1.17 -15.94
C ALA A 79 11.63 -1.76 -17.34
N SER A 80 11.18 -0.95 -18.31
CA SER A 80 10.92 -1.39 -19.68
C SER A 80 12.21 -1.80 -20.38
N VAL A 81 13.30 -1.03 -20.24
CA VAL A 81 14.60 -1.42 -20.81
C VAL A 81 15.07 -2.77 -20.25
N LEU A 82 14.96 -2.96 -18.93
CA LEU A 82 15.37 -4.22 -18.31
C LEU A 82 14.46 -5.40 -18.68
N ALA A 83 13.15 -5.19 -18.81
CA ALA A 83 12.17 -6.25 -18.99
C ALA A 83 11.83 -6.57 -20.44
N GLU A 84 11.78 -5.56 -21.31
CA GLU A 84 11.34 -5.67 -22.71
C GLU A 84 12.53 -5.64 -23.66
N ASP A 85 13.42 -4.64 -23.54
CA ASP A 85 14.55 -4.50 -24.47
C ASP A 85 15.63 -5.56 -24.23
N ILE A 86 15.99 -5.79 -22.96
CA ILE A 86 16.97 -6.82 -22.59
C ILE A 86 16.29 -8.19 -22.42
N GLY A 87 15.07 -8.22 -21.88
CA GLY A 87 14.31 -9.45 -21.70
C GLY A 87 14.71 -10.29 -20.48
N VAL A 88 14.63 -11.61 -20.62
CA VAL A 88 14.83 -12.56 -19.50
C VAL A 88 16.30 -12.65 -19.10
N ARG A 89 16.59 -12.33 -17.84
CA ARG A 89 17.95 -12.29 -17.27
C ARG A 89 18.27 -13.56 -16.50
N VAL A 90 18.44 -14.69 -17.20
CA VAL A 90 18.93 -15.92 -16.57
C VAL A 90 20.44 -15.80 -16.33
N VAL A 91 20.93 -16.37 -15.22
CA VAL A 91 22.37 -16.40 -14.91
C VAL A 91 23.15 -17.04 -16.08
N SER A 92 24.33 -16.48 -16.39
CA SER A 92 25.20 -16.92 -17.48
C SER A 92 24.62 -16.75 -18.90
N THR A 93 23.65 -15.85 -19.07
CA THR A 93 23.16 -15.44 -20.40
C THR A 93 23.70 -14.06 -20.79
N PRO A 94 23.85 -13.75 -22.09
CA PRO A 94 24.27 -12.41 -22.54
C PRO A 94 23.35 -11.28 -22.06
N ALA A 95 22.08 -11.58 -21.82
CA ALA A 95 21.13 -10.62 -21.25
C ALA A 95 21.53 -10.16 -19.84
N MET A 96 22.23 -11.00 -19.07
CA MET A 96 22.78 -10.61 -17.77
C MET A 96 23.89 -9.57 -17.92
N ASP A 97 24.80 -9.76 -18.87
CA ASP A 97 25.91 -8.82 -19.12
C ASP A 97 25.39 -7.47 -19.64
N ALA A 98 24.39 -7.49 -20.53
CA ALA A 98 23.71 -6.29 -20.99
C ALA A 98 23.02 -5.53 -19.84
N SER A 99 22.39 -6.26 -18.92
CA SER A 99 21.75 -5.69 -17.73
C SER A 99 22.77 -5.09 -16.77
N GLU A 100 23.90 -5.76 -16.55
CA GLU A 100 25.01 -5.24 -15.75
C GLU A 100 25.52 -3.93 -16.35
N ALA A 101 25.76 -3.91 -17.66
CA ALA A 101 26.26 -2.74 -18.36
C ALA A 101 25.29 -1.55 -18.21
N TYR A 102 23.99 -1.80 -18.39
CA TYR A 102 22.95 -0.80 -18.24
C TYR A 102 22.84 -0.25 -16.81
N VAL A 103 22.73 -1.12 -15.80
CA VAL A 103 22.63 -0.68 -14.40
C VAL A 103 23.89 0.08 -13.98
N ARG A 104 25.07 -0.33 -14.47
CA ARG A 104 26.32 0.39 -14.22
C ARG A 104 26.32 1.77 -14.87
N SER A 105 25.84 1.93 -16.10
CA SER A 105 25.80 3.23 -16.76
C SER A 105 24.85 4.19 -16.03
N GLU A 106 23.65 3.74 -15.66
CA GLU A 106 22.69 4.54 -14.91
C GLU A 106 23.22 4.91 -13.52
N ALA A 107 23.87 3.98 -12.82
CA ALA A 107 24.47 4.27 -11.53
C ALA A 107 25.62 5.30 -11.62
N ASN A 108 26.40 5.28 -12.69
CA ASN A 108 27.41 6.32 -12.94
C ASN A 108 26.78 7.67 -13.24
N ALA A 109 25.66 7.71 -13.98
CA ALA A 109 24.92 8.95 -14.22
C ALA A 109 24.42 9.58 -12.90
N LEU A 110 23.97 8.77 -11.93
CA LEU A 110 23.61 9.23 -10.59
C LEU A 110 24.80 9.82 -9.82
N VAL A 111 25.99 9.22 -9.93
CA VAL A 111 27.21 9.77 -9.33
C VAL A 111 27.54 11.14 -9.91
N GLU A 112 27.44 11.31 -11.23
CA GLU A 112 27.67 12.62 -11.87
C GLU A 112 26.60 13.65 -11.50
N LEU A 113 25.33 13.23 -11.38
CA LEU A 113 24.25 14.11 -10.92
C LEU A 113 24.52 14.60 -9.49
N ALA A 114 24.87 13.72 -8.57
CA ALA A 114 25.21 14.08 -7.20
C ALA A 114 26.43 15.01 -7.09
N ARG A 115 27.44 14.83 -7.95
CA ARG A 115 28.60 15.74 -8.02
C ARG A 115 28.21 17.17 -8.42
N ARG A 116 27.19 17.32 -9.27
CA ARG A 116 26.65 18.63 -9.67
C ARG A 116 25.82 19.26 -8.55
N ALA A 117 25.00 18.47 -7.86
CA ALA A 117 24.13 18.94 -6.78
C ALA A 117 24.90 19.34 -5.50
N ARG A 118 26.10 18.76 -5.26
CA ARG A 118 27.05 19.09 -4.17
C ARG A 118 26.56 18.82 -2.74
N ASP A 119 25.33 18.38 -2.57
CA ASP A 119 24.65 18.07 -1.31
C ASP A 119 24.79 16.59 -0.89
N LEU A 120 25.11 15.72 -1.84
CA LEU A 120 25.21 14.27 -1.63
C LEU A 120 26.65 13.74 -1.85
N ASP A 121 27.01 12.70 -1.09
CA ASP A 121 28.14 11.79 -1.35
C ASP A 121 27.58 10.47 -1.88
N VAL A 122 27.73 10.24 -3.19
CA VAL A 122 27.31 9.00 -3.85
C VAL A 122 28.54 8.20 -4.25
N ARG A 123 28.62 6.96 -3.76
CA ARG A 123 29.71 6.03 -4.06
C ARG A 123 29.18 4.77 -4.73
N LEU A 124 29.89 4.35 -5.78
CA LEU A 124 29.62 3.12 -6.51
C LEU A 124 30.69 2.08 -6.14
N SER A 125 30.27 0.89 -5.72
CA SER A 125 31.16 -0.28 -5.63
C SER A 125 30.60 -1.45 -6.45
N THR A 126 31.49 -2.27 -6.98
CA THR A 126 31.11 -3.46 -7.75
C THR A 126 31.81 -4.66 -7.14
N HIS A 127 31.04 -5.70 -6.82
CA HIS A 127 31.54 -6.97 -6.29
C HIS A 127 31.18 -8.11 -7.24
N ARG A 128 32.10 -9.05 -7.47
CA ARG A 128 31.86 -10.24 -8.31
C ARG A 128 32.13 -11.53 -7.54
N PRO A 129 31.32 -11.86 -6.53
CA PRO A 129 31.45 -13.14 -5.86
C PRO A 129 31.17 -14.30 -6.82
N SER A 130 31.92 -15.38 -6.63
CA SER A 130 31.62 -16.69 -7.20
C SER A 130 31.40 -17.66 -6.06
N GLY A 131 30.48 -18.60 -6.23
CA GLY A 131 30.13 -19.55 -5.19
C GLY A 131 29.27 -20.68 -5.71
N SER A 132 29.12 -21.71 -4.90
CA SER A 132 28.25 -22.84 -5.20
C SER A 132 27.56 -23.30 -3.93
N PHE A 133 26.30 -23.68 -4.04
CA PHE A 133 25.60 -24.35 -2.95
C PHE A 133 25.07 -25.70 -3.44
N ALA A 134 25.28 -26.72 -2.61
CA ALA A 134 24.78 -28.05 -2.86
C ALA A 134 23.32 -28.14 -2.40
N LEU A 135 22.50 -28.80 -3.19
CA LEU A 135 21.10 -29.13 -2.95
C LEU A 135 20.96 -30.64 -3.11
N ASN A 136 20.28 -31.30 -2.19
CA ASN A 136 19.83 -32.66 -2.41
C ASN A 136 18.40 -32.61 -2.98
N PHE A 137 18.20 -33.10 -4.21
CA PHE A 137 16.89 -33.16 -4.85
C PHE A 137 16.65 -34.57 -5.38
N LEU A 138 15.57 -35.22 -4.94
CA LEU A 138 15.22 -36.60 -5.31
C LEU A 138 16.36 -37.62 -5.08
N ASN A 139 17.06 -37.51 -3.94
CA ASN A 139 18.26 -38.31 -3.61
C ASN A 139 19.44 -38.14 -4.58
N ALA A 140 19.43 -37.10 -5.42
CA ALA A 140 20.58 -36.69 -6.21
C ALA A 140 21.19 -35.42 -5.62
N ASP A 141 22.51 -35.41 -5.48
CA ASP A 141 23.24 -34.20 -5.11
C ASP A 141 23.43 -33.33 -6.36
N ILE A 142 22.81 -32.16 -6.34
CA ILE A 142 22.88 -31.15 -7.39
C ILE A 142 23.54 -29.91 -6.80
N ALA A 143 24.59 -29.39 -7.43
CA ALA A 143 25.19 -28.12 -7.03
C ALA A 143 24.75 -27.01 -7.98
N ASN A 144 24.22 -25.90 -7.44
CA ASN A 144 24.02 -24.68 -8.20
C ASN A 144 25.24 -23.78 -7.98
N ALA A 145 26.03 -23.60 -9.03
CA ALA A 145 27.20 -22.75 -9.03
C ALA A 145 26.90 -21.46 -9.80
N TYR A 146 27.19 -20.32 -9.18
CA TYR A 146 27.20 -19.02 -9.84
C TYR A 146 28.64 -18.55 -9.94
N THR A 147 29.03 -18.14 -11.14
CA THR A 147 30.36 -17.61 -11.43
C THR A 147 30.21 -16.16 -11.83
N ASN A 148 31.02 -15.28 -11.24
CA ASN A 148 31.09 -13.86 -11.59
C ASN A 148 29.74 -13.12 -11.53
N LEU A 149 28.92 -13.38 -10.51
CA LEU A 149 27.66 -12.64 -10.35
C LEU A 149 27.99 -11.20 -9.97
N THR A 150 27.71 -10.24 -10.85
CA THR A 150 28.03 -8.84 -10.59
C THR A 150 26.98 -8.19 -9.70
N ASN A 151 27.42 -7.78 -8.52
CA ASN A 151 26.66 -6.94 -7.60
C ASN A 151 27.12 -5.48 -7.74
N ILE A 152 26.20 -4.60 -8.12
CA ILE A 152 26.43 -3.15 -8.19
C ILE A 152 25.80 -2.54 -6.94
N VAL A 153 26.60 -1.84 -6.14
CA VAL A 153 26.15 -1.22 -4.89
C VAL A 153 26.32 0.29 -5.00
N VAL A 154 25.21 1.00 -4.83
CA VAL A 154 25.18 2.47 -4.79
C VAL A 154 24.93 2.89 -3.35
N ARG A 155 25.91 3.56 -2.74
CA ARG A 155 25.76 4.20 -1.43
C ARG A 155 25.48 5.67 -1.63
N VAL A 156 24.36 6.15 -1.08
CA VAL A 156 23.98 7.56 -1.06
C VAL A 156 24.05 8.05 0.39
N ALA A 157 24.75 9.15 0.63
CA ALA A 157 24.81 9.82 1.93
C ALA A 157 24.67 11.33 1.75
N ALA A 158 24.11 12.02 2.73
CA ALA A 158 24.22 13.47 2.80
C ALA A 158 25.69 13.86 2.97
N ARG A 159 26.12 14.93 2.30
CA ARG A 159 27.45 15.50 2.50
C ARG A 159 27.47 16.21 3.85
N GLU A 160 28.39 15.82 4.72
CA GLU A 160 28.60 16.53 5.98
C GLU A 160 29.06 17.96 5.69
N ASP A 161 28.35 18.93 6.28
CA ASP A 161 28.77 20.33 6.24
C ASP A 161 30.09 20.45 7.02
N PRO A 162 31.19 20.91 6.38
CA PRO A 162 32.50 21.02 7.04
C PRO A 162 32.51 22.00 8.22
N SER A 163 31.44 22.77 8.43
CA SER A 163 31.27 23.72 9.54
C SER A 163 30.60 23.14 10.79
N SER A 164 30.11 21.89 10.78
CA SER A 164 29.47 21.27 11.96
C SER A 164 30.45 20.48 12.85
N GLY A 165 31.71 20.32 12.42
CA GLY A 165 32.79 19.70 13.18
C GLY A 165 33.55 20.70 14.07
N GLY A 166 32.87 21.40 14.98
CA GLY A 166 33.48 22.35 15.90
C GLY A 166 32.90 22.22 17.30
N GLY A 167 33.58 21.48 18.18
CA GLY A 167 33.28 21.49 19.62
C GLY A 167 33.30 20.11 20.28
N GLY A 168 34.50 19.58 20.54
CA GLY A 168 34.65 18.33 21.28
C GLY A 168 36.08 18.05 21.72
N GLY A 169 36.86 19.10 21.99
CA GLY A 169 38.10 19.00 22.78
C GLY A 169 37.82 19.50 24.18
N GLY A 170 37.98 18.65 25.19
CA GLY A 170 37.91 19.07 26.58
C GLY A 170 37.98 17.91 27.56
N GLY A 171 39.10 17.83 28.29
CA GLY A 171 39.24 17.15 29.59
C GLY A 171 40.12 15.93 29.59
#